data_AF-A0A7X6ZFF9-F1
#
_entry.id   AF-A0A7X6ZFF9-F1
#
_cell.length_a   1.000
_cell.length_b   1.000
_cell.length_c   1.000
_cell.angle_alpha   90.00
_cell.angle_beta   90.00
_cell.angle_gamma   90.00
#
_symmetry.space_group_name_H-M   'P 1'
#
loop_
_entity.id
_entity.type
_entity.pdbx_description
1 polymer ?
#
loop_
_entity_poly.entity_id
_entity_poly.type
_entity_poly.pdbx_seq_one_letter_code
_entity_poly.pdbx_strand_id
1 'polypeptide(L)' 'MKITPEENDLLLALAAEFDYVPYRPGYHVLVKDAASLWDIGKRAAAMRLEKLVFEGKWGRETVIHQGRPKNGYYKKG' A
#
# COMPACT_ATOMS: atom_id res chain seq x y z
N MET A 1 4.00 7.13 33.07
CA MET A 1 4.89 5.97 32.90
C MET A 1 5.99 6.40 31.95
N LYS A 2 7.28 6.29 32.30
CA LYS A 2 8.40 6.61 31.40
C LYS A 2 8.90 5.29 30.83
N ILE A 3 8.93 5.20 29.51
CA ILE A 3 9.44 4.03 28.78
C ILE A 3 10.97 4.02 28.93
N THR A 4 11.57 2.86 29.21
CA THR A 4 13.04 2.73 29.26
C THR A 4 13.63 2.71 27.85
N PRO A 5 14.94 2.96 27.68
CA PRO A 5 15.60 2.82 26.38
C PRO A 5 15.41 1.42 25.76
N GLU A 6 15.50 0.37 26.57
CA GLU A 6 15.32 -1.02 26.13
C GLU A 6 13.89 -1.29 25.65
N GLU A 7 12.89 -0.76 26.36
CA GLU A 7 11.48 -0.84 25.94
C GLU A 7 11.23 -0.06 24.65
N ASN A 8 11.90 1.09 24.46
CA ASN A 8 11.83 1.85 23.21
C ASN A 8 12.45 1.09 22.04
N ASP A 9 13.60 0.44 22.25
CA ASP A 9 14.26 -0.36 21.21
C ASP A 9 13.40 -1.58 20.81
N LEU A 10 12.76 -2.24 21.78
CA LEU A 10 11.79 -3.31 21.50
C LEU A 10 10.58 -2.81 20.71
N LEU A 11 10.05 -1.63 21.04
CA LEU A 11 8.94 -1.02 20.31
C LEU A 11 9.35 -0.62 18.88
N LEU A 12 10.58 -0.15 18.68
CA LEU A 12 11.12 0.17 17.36
C LEU A 12 11.34 -1.09 16.53
N ALA A 13 11.88 -2.16 17.13
CA ALA A 13 12.04 -3.46 16.47
C ALA A 13 10.69 -4.04 16.06
N LEU A 14 9.70 -3.99 16.95
CA LEU A 14 8.34 -4.42 16.67
C LEU A 14 7.71 -3.57 15.55
N ALA A 15 7.85 -2.24 15.60
CA ALA A 15 7.36 -1.36 14.56
C ALA A 15 8.01 -1.64 13.20
N ALA A 16 9.30 -1.99 13.17
CA ALA A 16 10.02 -2.36 11.95
C ALA A 16 9.52 -3.68 11.34
N GLU A 17 9.05 -4.63 12.15
CA GLU A 17 8.43 -5.88 11.64
C GLU A 17 7.05 -5.64 11.00
N PHE A 18 6.31 -4.64 11.48
CA PHE A 18 5.02 -4.26 10.94
C PHE A 18 5.09 -3.05 10.01
N ASP A 19 6.29 -2.68 9.56
CA ASP A 19 6.48 -1.46 8.80
C ASP A 19 5.81 -1.57 7.43
N TYR A 20 5.06 -0.53 7.08
CA TYR A 20 4.35 -0.51 5.82
C TYR A 20 5.34 -0.38 4.66
N VAL A 21 5.07 -1.10 3.57
CA VAL A 21 5.95 -1.04 2.39
C VAL A 21 6.01 0.39 1.84
N PRO A 22 7.20 0.96 1.56
CA PRO A 22 7.27 2.27 0.94
C PRO A 22 6.66 2.25 -0.47
N TYR A 23 5.91 3.30 -0.83
CA TYR A 23 5.41 3.44 -2.19
C TYR A 23 6.56 3.58 -3.19
N ARG A 24 6.67 2.60 -4.10
CA ARG A 24 7.58 2.60 -5.25
C ARG A 24 6.88 3.10 -6.54
N PRO A 25 7.21 4.31 -7.04
CA PRO A 25 6.74 4.78 -8.35
C PRO A 25 7.17 3.80 -9.46
N GLY A 26 6.29 3.53 -10.42
CA GLY A 26 6.55 2.60 -11.52
C GLY A 26 6.32 1.12 -11.19
N TYR A 27 6.27 0.74 -9.91
CA TYR A 27 5.86 -0.60 -9.47
C TYR A 27 4.43 -0.61 -8.93
N HIS A 28 4.07 0.38 -8.10
CA HIS A 28 2.73 0.52 -7.55
C HIS A 28 1.86 1.47 -8.37
N VAL A 29 0.62 1.06 -8.57
CA VAL A 29 -0.49 1.88 -9.07
C VAL A 29 -1.41 2.21 -7.91
N LEU A 30 -1.73 3.48 -7.69
CA LEU A 30 -2.78 3.88 -6.75
C LEU A 30 -4.13 3.96 -7.46
N VAL A 31 -5.23 3.87 -6.71
CA VAL A 31 -6.59 4.02 -7.26
C VAL A 31 -6.78 5.34 -8.01
N LYS A 32 -6.15 6.43 -7.52
CA LYS A 32 -6.22 7.75 -8.18
C LYS A 32 -5.57 7.71 -9.56
N ASP A 33 -4.44 7.04 -9.68
CA ASP A 33 -3.68 6.95 -10.93
C ASP A 33 -4.44 6.09 -11.93
N ALA A 34 -4.97 4.94 -11.48
CA ALA A 34 -5.82 4.07 -12.31
C ALA A 34 -7.11 4.78 -12.78
N ALA A 35 -7.75 5.55 -11.89
CA ALA A 35 -8.94 6.34 -12.25
C ALA A 35 -8.61 7.38 -13.34
N SER A 36 -7.48 8.07 -13.20
CA SER A 36 -7.03 9.06 -14.17
C SER A 36 -6.63 8.41 -15.50
N LEU A 37 -5.95 7.26 -15.47
CA LEU A 37 -5.48 6.57 -16.66
C LEU A 37 -6.64 5.96 -17.46
N TRP A 38 -7.67 5.46 -16.78
CA TRP A 38 -8.82 4.80 -17.42
C TRP A 38 -9.99 5.75 -17.70
N ASP A 39 -9.86 7.02 -17.34
CA ASP A 39 -10.92 8.03 -17.44
C ASP A 39 -12.25 7.57 -16.79
N ILE A 40 -12.16 7.08 -15.54
CA ILE A 40 -13.32 6.61 -14.77
C ILE A 40 -13.30 7.13 -13.34
N GLY A 41 -14.46 7.07 -12.67
CA GLY A 41 -14.55 7.40 -11.25
C GLY A 41 -13.70 6.48 -10.36
N LYS A 42 -13.17 7.03 -9.26
CA LYS A 42 -12.33 6.30 -8.29
C LYS A 42 -12.96 4.99 -7.77
N ARG A 43 -14.29 4.97 -7.57
CA ARG A 43 -15.01 3.76 -7.14
C ARG A 43 -14.93 2.67 -8.21
N ALA A 44 -15.12 3.01 -9.48
CA ALA A 44 -15.02 2.06 -10.59
C ALA A 44 -13.57 1.56 -10.77
N ALA A 45 -12.58 2.46 -10.63
CA ALA A 45 -11.17 2.07 -10.67
C ALA A 45 -10.80 1.11 -9.53
N ALA A 46 -11.24 1.38 -8.30
CA ALA A 46 -11.04 0.48 -7.18
C ALA A 46 -11.65 -0.90 -7.43
N MET A 47 -12.89 -0.97 -7.91
CA MET A 47 -13.55 -2.25 -8.22
C MET A 47 -12.80 -3.03 -9.31
N ARG A 48 -12.31 -2.36 -10.37
CA ARG A 48 -11.54 -3.01 -11.44
C ARG A 48 -10.19 -3.53 -10.93
N LEU A 49 -9.49 -2.77 -10.10
CA LEU A 49 -8.22 -3.19 -9.50
C LEU A 49 -8.43 -4.38 -8.57
N GLU A 50 -9.44 -4.36 -7.70
CA GLU A 50 -9.76 -5.48 -6.82
C GLU A 50 -10.17 -6.73 -7.61
N LYS A 51 -10.89 -6.58 -8.73
CA LYS A 51 -11.18 -7.70 -9.63
C LYS A 51 -9.89 -8.32 -10.19
N LEU A 52 -8.90 -7.51 -10.61
CA LEU A 52 -7.62 -8.02 -11.10
C LEU A 52 -6.82 -8.76 -10.03
N VAL A 53 -6.92 -8.31 -8.76
CA VAL A 53 -6.34 -8.99 -7.61
C VAL A 53 -7.02 -10.33 -7.34
N PHE A 54 -8.36 -10.34 -7.35
CA PHE A 54 -9.17 -11.55 -7.18
C PHE A 54 -8.90 -12.59 -8.27
N GLU A 55 -8.74 -12.15 -9.52
CA GLU A 55 -8.36 -13.00 -10.66
C GLU A 55 -6.90 -13.48 -10.59
N GLY A 56 -6.13 -13.08 -9.58
CA GLY A 56 -4.74 -13.49 -9.38
C GLY A 56 -3.74 -12.84 -10.33
N LYS A 57 -4.16 -11.92 -11.20
CA LYS A 57 -3.30 -11.23 -12.18
C LYS A 57 -2.46 -10.13 -11.54
N TRP A 58 -2.95 -9.56 -10.46
CA TRP A 58 -2.34 -8.46 -9.73
C TRP A 58 -2.21 -8.80 -8.24
N GLY A 59 -1.30 -8.11 -7.57
CA GLY A 59 -1.19 -8.09 -6.12
C GLY A 59 -1.62 -6.75 -5.55
N ARG A 60 -1.85 -6.74 -4.24
CA ARG A 60 -2.19 -5.54 -3.47
C ARG A 60 -1.44 -5.60 -2.14
N GLU A 61 -0.80 -4.51 -1.79
CA GLU A 61 -0.19 -4.31 -0.47
C GLU A 61 -0.50 -2.93 0.08
N THR A 62 -0.44 -2.78 1.41
CA THR A 62 -0.59 -1.48 2.04
C THR A 62 0.75 -0.76 1.98
N VAL A 63 0.76 0.41 1.33
CA VAL A 63 1.97 1.21 1.09
C VAL A 63 1.86 2.60 1.72
N ILE A 64 2.98 3.16 2.18
CA ILE A 64 3.04 4.57 2.59
C ILE A 64 3.28 5.44 1.37
N HIS A 65 2.30 6.31 1.07
CA HIS A 65 2.42 7.35 0.05
C HIS A 65 2.10 8.70 0.68
N GLN A 66 3.04 9.64 0.62
CA GLN A 66 2.92 10.97 1.24
C GLN A 66 2.56 10.91 2.74
N GLY A 67 3.22 10.01 3.49
CA GLY A 67 3.02 9.84 4.92
C GLY A 67 1.68 9.22 5.32
N ARG A 68 0.90 8.67 4.37
CA ARG A 68 -0.38 8.02 4.65
C ARG A 68 -0.43 6.62 4.03
N PRO A 69 -1.02 5.63 4.71
CA PRO A 69 -1.25 4.31 4.13
C PRO A 69 -2.25 4.38 2.98
N LYS A 70 -1.95 3.65 1.91
CA LYS A 70 -2.77 3.49 0.70
C LYS A 70 -2.69 2.04 0.23
N ASN A 71 -3.64 1.62 -0.59
CA ASN A 71 -3.51 0.37 -1.34
C ASN A 71 -2.62 0.63 -2.57
N GLY A 72 -1.46 -0.01 -2.62
CA GLY A 72 -0.60 -0.09 -3.78
C GLY A 72 -0.88 -1.39 -4.55
N TYR A 73 -1.34 -1.27 -5.79
CA TYR A 73 -1.58 -2.42 -6.66
C TYR A 73 -0.38 -2.62 -7.58
N TYR A 74 -0.01 -3.86 -7.84
CA TYR A 74 1.12 -4.19 -8.71
C TYR A 74 0.80 -5.39 -9.59
N LYS A 75 1.38 -5.45 -10.78
CA LYS A 75 1.24 -6.60 -11.68
C LYS A 75 2.09 -7.75 -11.14
N LYS A 76 1.53 -8.96 -11.05
CA LYS A 76 2.34 -10.15 -10.75
C LYS A 76 3.12 -10.54 -12.01
N GLY A 77 4.40 -10.89 -11.83
CA GLY A 77 5.27 -11.42 -12.88
C GLY A 77 4.78 -12.77 -13.39
#